data_AF-A0A8D8FDN3-F1
#
_entry.id   AF-A0A8D8FDN3-F1
#
_cell.length_a   1.000
_cell.length_b   1.000
_cell.length_c   1.000
_cell.angle_alpha   90.00
_cell.angle_beta   90.00
_cell.angle_gamma   90.00
#
_symmetry.space_group_name_H-M   'P 1'
#
loop_
_entity.id
_entity.type
_entity.pdbx_description
1 polymer ?
#
loop_
_entity_poly.entity_id
_entity_poly.type
_entity_poly.pdbx_seq_one_letter_code
_entity_poly.pdbx_strand_id
1 'polypeptide(L)'
;YYLTILAAARAGLISVGFNPALQLRELEYALNKVELKALVAVDGFRSQNFITMLHELLPELEGSSLGNLNSNRVKSLKSVIIASEKSYSGTISMSDLINLPTEQGISNIESTQRTINPDSGACLLFTSGTTGQPKAALLSHFGLLNNAAQGSYRMGFDRNQ
;
A
#
# COMPACT_ATOMS: atom_id res chain seq x y z
N TYR A 1 4.54 -7.27 2.88
CA TYR A 1 4.78 -5.88 3.35
C TYR A 1 6.02 -5.27 2.72
N TYR A 2 7.26 -5.67 3.10
CA TYR A 2 8.49 -5.05 2.59
C TYR A 2 8.63 -5.09 1.06
N LEU A 3 8.33 -6.25 0.45
CA LEU A 3 8.35 -6.39 -1.02
C LEU A 3 7.44 -5.38 -1.71
N THR A 4 6.23 -5.16 -1.17
CA THR A 4 5.24 -4.21 -1.70
C THR A 4 5.74 -2.77 -1.64
N ILE A 5 6.36 -2.36 -0.53
CA ILE A 5 6.91 -1.01 -0.37
C ILE A 5 8.08 -0.79 -1.33
N LEU A 6 8.98 -1.76 -1.43
CA LEU A 6 10.11 -1.69 -2.35
C LEU A 6 9.62 -1.65 -3.81
N ALA A 7 8.63 -2.48 -4.17
CA ALA A 7 8.03 -2.47 -5.49
C ALA A 7 7.37 -1.13 -5.83
N ALA A 8 6.62 -0.54 -4.88
CA ALA A 8 6.01 0.77 -5.05
C ALA A 8 7.07 1.86 -5.27
N ALA A 9 8.11 1.90 -4.43
CA ALA A 9 9.21 2.86 -4.60
C ALA A 9 9.94 2.67 -5.94
N ARG A 10 10.18 1.42 -6.34
CA ARG A 10 10.74 1.03 -7.64
C ARG A 10 9.86 1.44 -8.82
N ALA A 11 8.56 1.59 -8.64
CA ALA A 11 7.63 2.01 -9.69
C ALA A 11 7.27 3.51 -9.61
N GLY A 12 7.88 4.28 -8.71
CA GLY A 12 7.55 5.69 -8.50
C GLY A 12 6.17 5.91 -7.90
N LEU A 13 5.63 4.90 -7.20
CA LEU A 13 4.34 4.96 -6.53
C LEU A 13 4.52 5.37 -5.07
N ILE A 14 3.51 6.07 -4.54
CA ILE A 14 3.43 6.41 -3.11
C ILE A 14 2.84 5.22 -2.36
N SER A 15 3.63 4.61 -1.48
CA SER A 15 3.15 3.59 -0.54
C SER A 15 2.39 4.24 0.62
N VAL A 16 1.35 3.58 1.14
CA VAL A 16 0.59 4.07 2.30
C VAL A 16 0.53 2.96 3.35
N GLY A 17 1.04 3.24 4.54
CA GLY A 17 0.98 2.32 5.67
C GLY A 17 -0.35 2.46 6.42
N PHE A 18 -1.12 1.38 6.50
CA PHE A 18 -2.32 1.31 7.34
C PHE A 18 -2.09 0.39 8.53
N ASN A 19 -2.69 0.73 9.67
CA ASN A 19 -2.70 -0.14 10.84
C ASN A 19 -3.65 -1.33 10.57
N PRO A 20 -3.21 -2.59 10.67
CA PRO A 20 -4.10 -3.75 10.54
C PRO A 20 -5.17 -3.86 11.64
N ALA A 21 -5.20 -2.95 12.61
CA ALA A 21 -6.23 -2.87 13.63
C ALA A 21 -7.37 -1.87 13.32
N LEU A 22 -7.33 -1.17 12.18
CA LEU A 22 -8.39 -0.22 11.79
C LEU A 22 -9.74 -0.91 11.69
N GLN A 23 -10.79 -0.27 12.22
CA GLN A 23 -12.17 -0.71 12.00
C GLN A 23 -12.70 -0.20 10.66
N LEU A 24 -13.82 -0.78 10.20
CA LEU A 24 -14.44 -0.48 8.89
C LEU A 24 -14.53 1.03 8.58
N ARG A 25 -15.05 1.84 9.51
CA ARG A 25 -15.22 3.29 9.30
C ARG A 25 -13.90 4.04 9.21
N GLU A 26 -12.90 3.61 9.99
CA GLU A 26 -11.58 4.24 9.98
C GLU A 26 -10.82 3.86 8.71
N LEU A 27 -10.97 2.62 8.24
CA LEU A 27 -10.46 2.16 6.96
C LEU A 27 -11.08 2.96 5.81
N GLU A 28 -12.42 3.06 5.75
CA GLU A 28 -13.12 3.85 4.73
C GLU A 28 -12.65 5.30 4.68
N TYR A 29 -12.54 5.94 5.84
CA TYR A 29 -12.00 7.30 5.95
C TYR A 29 -10.58 7.36 5.40
N ALA A 30 -9.69 6.46 5.84
CA ALA A 30 -8.28 6.49 5.48
C ALA A 30 -8.06 6.24 3.98
N LEU A 31 -8.81 5.31 3.38
CA LEU A 31 -8.77 5.02 1.94
C LEU A 31 -9.20 6.24 1.11
N ASN A 32 -10.30 6.88 1.48
CA ASN A 32 -10.79 8.08 0.80
C ASN A 32 -9.86 9.29 1.00
N LYS A 33 -9.29 9.44 2.21
CA LYS A 33 -8.43 10.58 2.55
C LYS A 33 -7.18 10.69 1.67
N VAL A 34 -6.64 9.55 1.25
CA VAL A 34 -5.43 9.46 0.40
C VAL A 34 -5.76 9.08 -1.05
N GLU A 35 -7.05 9.00 -1.39
CA GLU A 35 -7.53 8.56 -2.70
C GLU A 35 -6.83 7.26 -3.17
N LEU A 36 -6.80 6.25 -2.29
CA LEU A 36 -6.05 5.02 -2.54
C LEU A 36 -6.52 4.34 -3.83
N LYS A 37 -5.58 3.95 -4.70
CA LYS A 37 -5.86 3.29 -6.00
C LYS A 37 -5.77 1.78 -5.95
N ALA A 38 -4.89 1.23 -5.13
CA ALA A 38 -4.72 -0.21 -4.95
C ALA A 38 -4.46 -0.53 -3.47
N LEU A 39 -5.17 -1.52 -2.95
CA LEU A 39 -5.03 -1.99 -1.56
C LEU A 39 -4.36 -3.36 -1.56
N VAL A 40 -3.28 -3.50 -0.79
CA VAL A 40 -2.69 -4.81 -0.46
C VAL A 40 -3.02 -5.13 0.98
N ALA A 41 -3.75 -6.22 1.21
CA ALA A 41 -4.19 -6.66 2.54
C ALA A 41 -3.87 -8.14 2.76
N VAL A 42 -3.96 -8.60 4.01
CA VAL A 42 -4.04 -10.01 4.37
C VAL A 42 -5.51 -10.41 4.53
N ASP A 43 -5.82 -11.71 4.59
CA ASP A 43 -7.18 -12.19 4.82
C ASP A 43 -7.66 -11.96 6.26
N GLY A 44 -6.75 -12.02 7.23
CA GLY A 44 -7.04 -11.72 8.64
C GLY A 44 -5.83 -11.28 9.46
N PHE A 45 -6.09 -10.56 10.55
CA PHE A 45 -5.07 -10.17 11.53
C PHE A 45 -5.64 -10.20 12.95
N ARG A 46 -5.09 -11.05 13.81
CA ARG A 46 -5.60 -11.29 15.17
C ARG A 46 -7.09 -11.68 15.12
N SER A 47 -7.96 -10.88 15.73
CA SER A 47 -9.41 -11.08 15.73
C SER A 47 -10.13 -10.47 14.52
N GLN A 48 -9.41 -9.75 13.64
CA GLN A 48 -10.01 -9.12 12.47
C GLN A 48 -10.06 -10.06 11.27
N ASN A 49 -11.22 -10.09 10.61
CA ASN A 49 -11.40 -10.70 9.31
C ASN A 49 -11.49 -9.58 8.25
N PHE A 50 -10.40 -9.37 7.52
CA PHE A 50 -10.32 -8.31 6.50
C PHE A 50 -11.21 -8.60 5.31
N ILE A 51 -11.41 -9.86 4.96
CA ILE A 51 -12.28 -10.25 3.86
C ILE A 51 -13.71 -9.81 4.12
N THR A 52 -14.27 -10.15 5.28
CA THR A 52 -15.61 -9.72 5.68
C THR A 52 -15.73 -8.19 5.71
N MET A 53 -14.73 -7.51 6.28
CA MET A 53 -14.69 -6.05 6.32
C MET A 53 -14.66 -5.43 4.91
N LEU A 54 -13.90 -6.02 3.99
CA LEU A 54 -13.80 -5.56 2.60
C LEU A 54 -15.09 -5.81 1.81
N HIS A 55 -15.77 -6.95 2.00
CA HIS A 55 -17.08 -7.18 1.38
C HIS A 55 -18.16 -6.22 1.90
N GLU A 56 -18.12 -5.85 3.18
CA GLU A 56 -19.01 -4.83 3.73
C GLU A 56 -18.70 -3.43 3.19
N LEU A 57 -17.42 -3.10 3.03
CA LEU A 57 -16.98 -1.80 2.51
C LEU A 57 -17.16 -1.67 0.99
N LEU A 58 -16.93 -2.75 0.26
CA LEU A 58 -16.83 -2.82 -1.19
C LEU A 58 -17.71 -3.98 -1.70
N PRO A 59 -19.05 -3.91 -1.55
CA PRO A 59 -19.93 -4.99 -1.98
C PRO A 59 -19.81 -5.27 -3.49
N GLU A 60 -19.37 -4.28 -4.29
CA GLU A 60 -19.14 -4.42 -5.73
C GLU A 60 -17.90 -5.26 -6.08
N LEU A 61 -17.11 -5.69 -5.09
CA LEU A 61 -15.89 -6.47 -5.30
C LEU A 61 -16.18 -7.81 -5.98
N GLU A 62 -17.19 -8.55 -5.54
CA GLU A 62 -17.47 -9.93 -6.01
C GLU A 62 -17.70 -10.05 -7.53
N GLY A 63 -18.19 -9.00 -8.18
CA GLY A 63 -18.43 -8.95 -9.63
C GLY A 63 -17.42 -8.14 -10.42
N SER A 64 -16.38 -7.60 -9.77
CA SER A 64 -15.40 -6.73 -10.42
C SER A 64 -14.32 -7.53 -11.15
N SER A 65 -13.94 -7.05 -12.34
CA SER A 65 -12.74 -7.55 -13.02
C SER A 65 -11.49 -6.85 -12.50
N LEU A 66 -10.34 -7.50 -12.69
CA LEU A 66 -9.05 -7.01 -12.19
C LEU A 66 -8.77 -5.58 -12.67
N GLY A 67 -8.47 -4.68 -11.72
CA GLY A 67 -8.18 -3.27 -12.00
C GLY A 67 -9.40 -2.39 -12.30
N ASN A 68 -10.61 -2.95 -12.30
CA ASN A 68 -11.84 -2.25 -12.67
C ASN A 68 -12.87 -2.21 -11.54
N LEU A 69 -12.43 -2.25 -10.27
CA LEU A 69 -13.34 -2.01 -9.16
C LEU A 69 -13.97 -0.62 -9.29
N ASN A 70 -15.30 -0.58 -9.20
CA ASN A 70 -16.08 0.63 -9.19
C ASN A 70 -16.93 0.69 -7.92
N SER A 71 -16.28 1.01 -6.80
CA SER A 71 -16.96 1.14 -5.51
C SER A 71 -17.63 2.51 -5.36
N ASN A 72 -18.86 2.51 -4.85
CA ASN A 72 -19.55 3.75 -4.50
C ASN A 72 -18.94 4.45 -3.27
N ARG A 73 -18.40 3.68 -2.32
CA ARG A 73 -17.85 4.17 -1.04
C ARG A 73 -16.40 4.63 -1.15
N VAL A 74 -15.61 4.01 -2.03
CA VAL A 74 -14.19 4.35 -2.25
C VAL A 74 -13.89 4.41 -3.75
N LYS A 75 -14.29 5.50 -4.41
CA LYS A 75 -14.26 5.64 -5.88
C LYS A 75 -12.85 5.53 -6.50
N SER A 76 -11.84 5.95 -5.74
CA SER A 76 -10.44 5.92 -6.18
C SER A 76 -9.88 4.50 -6.26
N LEU A 77 -10.41 3.56 -5.48
CA LEU A 77 -9.88 2.21 -5.35
C LEU A 77 -10.27 1.35 -6.54
N LYS A 78 -9.27 0.82 -7.24
CA LYS A 78 -9.41 0.05 -8.48
C LYS A 78 -9.02 -1.42 -8.36
N SER A 79 -8.13 -1.73 -7.42
CA SER A 79 -7.64 -3.09 -7.20
C SER A 79 -7.52 -3.43 -5.73
N VAL A 80 -7.92 -4.65 -5.38
CA VAL A 80 -7.67 -5.26 -4.06
C VAL A 80 -6.80 -6.50 -4.28
N ILE A 81 -5.67 -6.54 -3.59
CA ILE A 81 -4.71 -7.64 -3.61
C ILE A 81 -4.71 -8.28 -2.23
N ILE A 82 -4.94 -9.60 -2.16
CA ILE A 82 -4.89 -10.35 -0.91
C ILE A 82 -3.63 -11.20 -0.88
N ALA A 83 -2.78 -10.93 0.12
CA ALA A 83 -1.59 -11.68 0.45
C ALA A 83 -1.94 -12.82 1.43
N SER A 84 -2.66 -13.82 0.91
CA SER A 84 -2.99 -15.07 1.61
C SER A 84 -2.85 -16.27 0.67
N GLU A 85 -2.88 -17.48 1.22
CA GLU A 85 -2.93 -18.71 0.43
C GLU A 85 -4.29 -18.92 -0.26
N LYS A 86 -5.34 -18.30 0.28
CA LYS A 86 -6.69 -18.37 -0.27
C LYS A 86 -6.90 -17.29 -1.33
N SER A 87 -7.74 -17.63 -2.32
CA SER A 87 -8.24 -16.70 -3.33
C SER A 87 -9.65 -16.26 -2.98
N TYR A 88 -9.96 -15.00 -3.27
CA TYR A 88 -11.25 -14.39 -2.99
C TYR A 88 -11.80 -13.72 -4.25
N SER A 89 -13.11 -13.85 -4.50
CA SER A 89 -13.75 -13.27 -5.69
C SER A 89 -13.53 -11.77 -5.74
N GLY A 90 -13.19 -11.25 -6.93
CA GLY A 90 -12.92 -9.82 -7.13
C GLY A 90 -11.56 -9.32 -6.67
N THR A 91 -10.69 -10.20 -6.17
CA THR A 91 -9.34 -9.84 -5.69
C THR A 91 -8.23 -10.49 -6.54
N ILE A 92 -7.04 -9.91 -6.48
CA ILE A 92 -5.82 -10.54 -7.02
C ILE A 92 -5.11 -11.25 -5.88
N SER A 93 -4.79 -12.54 -6.03
CA SER A 93 -3.92 -13.20 -5.06
C SER A 93 -2.48 -12.68 -5.23
N MET A 94 -1.72 -12.57 -4.14
CA MET A 94 -0.31 -12.16 -4.23
C MET A 94 0.49 -13.12 -5.13
N SER A 95 0.16 -14.41 -5.13
CA SER A 95 0.78 -15.42 -5.99
C SER A 95 0.53 -15.12 -7.47
N ASP A 96 -0.69 -14.79 -7.86
CA ASP A 96 -1.00 -14.42 -9.25
C ASP A 96 -0.27 -13.13 -9.63
N LEU A 97 -0.29 -12.12 -8.75
CA LEU A 97 0.35 -10.81 -8.97
C LEU A 97 1.84 -10.94 -9.30
N ILE A 98 2.57 -11.82 -8.60
CA ILE A 98 4.01 -12.03 -8.81
C ILE A 98 4.30 -12.65 -10.20
N ASN A 99 3.32 -13.37 -10.77
CA ASN A 99 3.44 -14.02 -12.07
C ASN A 99 2.86 -13.19 -13.24
N LEU A 100 2.21 -12.06 -12.96
CA LEU A 100 1.70 -11.13 -13.98
C LEU A 100 2.76 -10.37 -14.80
N PRO A 101 3.96 -10.02 -14.28
CA PRO A 101 4.89 -9.19 -15.02
C PRO A 101 5.35 -9.82 -16.34
N THR A 102 5.37 -9.01 -17.39
CA THR A 102 5.99 -9.36 -18.68
C THR A 102 7.38 -8.74 -18.79
N GLU A 103 8.22 -9.25 -19.69
CA GLU A 103 9.55 -8.65 -19.96
C GLU A 103 9.44 -7.17 -20.32
N GLN A 104 8.45 -6.80 -21.13
CA GLN A 104 8.18 -5.41 -21.47
C GLN A 104 7.78 -4.58 -20.24
N GLY A 105 6.93 -5.14 -19.36
CA GLY A 105 6.54 -4.48 -18.11
C GLY A 105 7.72 -4.23 -17.19
N ILE A 106 8.63 -5.21 -17.07
CA ILE A 106 9.86 -5.08 -16.29
C ILE A 106 10.75 -3.98 -16.88
N SER A 107 10.97 -3.99 -18.20
CA SER A 107 11.77 -2.96 -18.88
C SER A 107 11.21 -1.54 -18.71
N ASN A 108 9.87 -1.40 -18.73
CA ASN A 108 9.21 -0.12 -18.49
C ASN A 108 9.43 0.40 -17.07
N ILE A 109 9.42 -0.49 -16.06
CA ILE A 109 9.73 -0.10 -14.69
C ILE A 109 11.21 0.29 -14.55
N GLU A 110 12.12 -0.45 -15.17
CA GLU A 110 13.56 -0.13 -15.15
C GLU A 110 13.89 1.22 -15.80
N SER A 111 13.21 1.57 -16.89
CA SER A 111 13.36 2.89 -17.50
C SER A 111 12.80 4.00 -16.61
N THR A 112 11.60 3.78 -16.03
CA THR A 112 10.96 4.71 -15.08
C THR A 112 11.84 4.98 -13.88
N GLN A 113 12.48 3.94 -13.31
CA GLN A 113 13.36 4.05 -12.14
C GLN A 113 14.45 5.10 -12.27
N ARG A 114 14.99 5.29 -13.47
CA ARG A 114 16.07 6.24 -13.75
C ARG A 114 15.59 7.70 -13.73
N THR A 115 14.28 7.92 -13.78
CA THR A 115 13.65 9.24 -13.87
C THR A 115 12.90 9.65 -12.60
N ILE A 116 12.78 8.74 -11.62
CA ILE A 116 12.14 9.05 -10.33
C ILE A 116 12.99 10.08 -9.59
N ASN A 117 12.39 11.23 -9.27
CA ASN A 117 13.05 12.27 -8.51
C ASN A 117 13.15 11.85 -7.03
N PRO A 118 14.35 11.85 -6.41
CA PRO A 118 14.49 11.54 -4.98
C PRO A 118 13.64 12.40 -4.05
N ASP A 119 13.25 13.61 -4.46
CA ASP A 119 12.40 14.52 -3.70
C ASP A 119 10.90 14.28 -3.93
N SER A 120 10.50 13.41 -4.86
CA SER A 120 9.10 13.02 -5.02
C SER A 120 8.61 12.17 -3.86
N GLY A 121 7.30 12.22 -3.60
CA GLY A 121 6.66 11.42 -2.57
C GLY A 121 6.86 9.92 -2.76
N ALA A 122 7.20 9.21 -1.68
CA ALA A 122 7.45 7.76 -1.67
C ALA A 122 6.56 7.01 -0.67
N CYS A 123 6.25 7.66 0.46
CA CYS A 123 5.52 7.01 1.55
C CYS A 123 4.61 8.02 2.27
N LEU A 124 3.37 7.62 2.52
CA LEU A 124 2.44 8.30 3.42
C LEU A 124 2.31 7.50 4.72
N LEU A 125 2.52 8.19 5.84
CA LEU A 125 2.32 7.65 7.18
C LEU A 125 1.19 8.38 7.88
N PHE A 126 0.18 7.63 8.30
CA PHE A 126 -0.86 8.18 9.16
C PHE A 126 -0.32 8.37 10.58
N THR A 127 -0.64 9.52 11.16
CA THR A 127 -0.28 9.85 12.54
C THR A 127 -1.55 10.11 13.35
N SER A 128 -1.63 9.51 14.54
CA SER A 128 -2.67 9.81 15.52
C SER A 128 -2.35 11.17 16.14
N GLY A 129 -2.83 12.25 15.51
CA GLY A 129 -2.74 13.57 16.13
C GLY A 129 -3.50 13.57 17.46
N THR A 130 -2.99 14.29 18.47
CA THR A 130 -3.59 14.32 19.81
C THR A 130 -4.92 15.08 19.88
N THR A 131 -5.29 15.82 18.83
CA THR A 131 -6.43 16.75 18.85
C THR A 131 -7.29 16.74 17.58
N GLY A 132 -7.21 15.72 16.71
CA GLY A 132 -8.02 15.71 15.48
C GLY A 132 -7.93 14.45 14.63
N GLN A 133 -8.58 14.50 13.46
CA GLN A 133 -8.56 13.40 12.49
C GLN A 133 -7.13 13.07 12.02
N PRO A 134 -6.81 11.79 11.73
CA PRO A 134 -5.48 11.38 11.33
C PRO A 134 -4.93 12.19 10.15
N LYS A 135 -3.68 12.64 10.27
CA LYS A 135 -2.95 13.34 9.21
C LYS A 135 -2.01 12.35 8.52
N ALA A 136 -2.00 12.36 7.19
CA ALA A 136 -1.08 11.58 6.39
C ALA A 136 0.16 12.45 6.08
N ALA A 137 1.29 12.10 6.69
CA ALA A 137 2.57 12.77 6.46
C ALA A 137 3.26 12.16 5.24
N LEU A 138 3.55 12.98 4.23
CA LEU A 138 4.25 12.56 3.02
C LEU A 138 5.76 12.64 3.23
N LEU A 139 6.45 11.53 2.98
CA LEU A 139 7.90 11.42 2.97
C LEU A 139 8.38 11.21 1.54
N SER A 140 9.43 11.94 1.14
CA SER A 140 10.12 11.71 -0.12
C SER A 140 11.03 10.47 -0.04
N HIS A 141 11.50 9.99 -1.20
CA HIS A 141 12.49 8.91 -1.24
C HIS A 141 13.75 9.28 -0.46
N PHE A 142 14.26 10.49 -0.69
CA PHE A 142 15.43 11.04 -0.01
C PHE A 142 15.22 11.17 1.50
N GLY A 143 14.07 11.73 1.91
CA GLY A 143 13.74 11.90 3.33
C GLY A 143 13.63 10.56 4.06
N LEU A 144 13.02 9.55 3.45
CA LEU A 144 12.87 8.22 4.04
C LEU A 144 14.24 7.55 4.28
N LEU A 145 15.12 7.53 3.27
CA LEU A 145 16.43 6.90 3.37
C LEU A 145 17.36 7.61 4.36
N ASN A 146 17.39 8.94 4.35
CA ASN A 146 18.25 9.69 5.25
C ASN A 146 17.80 9.57 6.71
N ASN A 147 16.49 9.58 6.98
CA ASN A 147 15.99 9.33 8.33
C ASN A 147 16.39 7.94 8.82
N ALA A 148 16.29 6.92 7.97
CA ALA A 148 16.72 5.57 8.31
C ALA A 148 18.23 5.51 8.58
N ALA A 149 19.06 6.09 7.72
CA ALA A 149 20.51 6.12 7.88
C ALA A 149 20.95 6.83 9.17
N GLN A 150 20.35 7.98 9.47
CA GLN A 150 20.62 8.73 10.70
C GLN A 150 20.16 7.96 11.95
N GLY A 151 19.02 7.27 11.87
CA GLY A 151 18.55 6.37 12.92
C GLY A 151 19.53 5.23 13.18
N SER A 152 19.95 4.52 12.13
CA SER A 152 20.93 3.43 12.21
C SER A 152 22.26 3.88 12.81
N TYR A 153 22.78 5.04 12.39
CA TYR A 153 23.99 5.62 12.96
C TYR A 153 23.87 5.86 14.47
N ARG A 154 22.77 6.47 14.92
CA ARG A 154 22.52 6.74 16.35
C ARG A 154 22.34 5.47 17.18
N MET A 155 21.90 4.38 16.57
CA MET A 155 21.77 3.07 17.21
C MET A 155 23.07 2.25 17.20
N GLY A 156 24.15 2.80 16.61
CA GLY A 156 25.45 2.12 16.52
C GLY A 156 25.56 1.08 15.40
N PHE A 157 24.64 1.06 14.43
CA PHE A 157 24.73 0.17 13.26
C PHE A 157 25.59 0.78 12.14
N ASP A 158 26.74 1.35 12.46
CA ASP A 158 27.67 1.86 11.46
C ASP A 158 28.52 0.74 10.85
N ARG A 159 29.10 1.00 9.67
CA ARG A 159 29.85 -0.01 8.88
C ARG A 159 31.15 -0.51 9.53
N ASN A 160 31.47 -0.04 10.74
CA ASN A 160 32.69 -0.37 11.46
C ASN A 160 32.48 -1.43 12.56
N GLN A 161 31.32 -2.10 12.60
CA GLN A 161 31.10 -3.31 13.39
C GLN A 161 31.27 -4.58 12.54
#